data_AF-A0A514WRS7-F1
#
_entry.id   AF-A0A514WRS7-F1
#
_cell.length_a   1.000
_cell.length_b   1.000
_cell.length_c   1.000
_cell.angle_alpha   90.00
_cell.angle_beta   90.00
_cell.angle_gamma   90.00
#
_symmetry.space_group_name_H-M   'P 1'
#
loop_
_entity.id
_entity.type
_entity.pdbx_description
1 polymer ?
#
loop_
_entity_poly.entity_id
_entity_poly.type
_entity_poly.pdbx_seq_one_letter_code
_entity_poly.pdbx_strand_id
1 'polypeptide(L)'
;MKKILIVSLIAVPLTTHALTWKIFGPCSDKPIYEGTYQADLNKSIGETSIEIFEKNKIAYVGVPAGFNSINNSPTGLDALEVVSDTEMRAYGWCYLVNNKMPVEMPDQVKPKSQDDKLVWFYGYGTNKDNVWTEYCSPGYWIKAKQFCEK
;
A
#
# COMPACT_ATOMS: atom_id res chain seq x y z
N MET A 1 -8.40 -28.12 -58.04
CA MET A 1 -7.35 -27.35 -57.34
C MET A 1 -7.96 -26.78 -56.06
N LYS A 2 -7.71 -27.40 -54.89
CA LYS A 2 -8.24 -26.95 -53.60
C LYS A 2 -7.39 -25.77 -53.10
N LYS A 3 -7.95 -24.56 -53.11
CA LYS A 3 -7.35 -23.39 -52.48
C LYS A 3 -7.50 -23.54 -50.96
N ILE A 4 -6.42 -23.88 -50.28
CA ILE A 4 -6.34 -23.84 -48.82
C ILE A 4 -6.13 -22.36 -48.45
N LEU A 5 -7.18 -21.70 -47.96
CA LEU A 5 -7.06 -20.39 -47.31
C LEU A 5 -6.44 -20.60 -45.94
N ILE A 6 -5.19 -20.18 -45.76
CA ILE A 6 -4.54 -20.08 -44.46
C ILE A 6 -5.05 -18.78 -43.82
N VAL A 7 -5.97 -18.90 -42.87
CA VAL A 7 -6.40 -17.79 -42.02
C VAL A 7 -5.36 -17.62 -40.92
N SER A 8 -4.47 -16.63 -41.07
CA SER A 8 -3.58 -16.20 -39.99
C SER A 8 -4.42 -15.54 -38.90
N LEU A 9 -4.59 -16.24 -37.78
CA LEU A 9 -5.23 -15.73 -36.57
C LEU A 9 -4.25 -14.74 -35.90
N ILE A 10 -4.43 -13.44 -36.15
CA ILE A 10 -3.67 -12.38 -35.49
C ILE A 10 -4.14 -12.32 -34.03
N ALA A 11 -3.33 -12.87 -33.12
CA ALA A 11 -3.55 -12.73 -31.68
C ALA A 11 -3.24 -11.28 -31.27
N VAL A 12 -4.28 -10.45 -31.20
CA VAL A 12 -4.18 -9.12 -30.59
C VAL A 12 -4.02 -9.33 -29.07
N PRO A 13 -2.93 -8.86 -28.44
CA PRO A 13 -2.79 -8.96 -26.99
C PRO A 13 -3.88 -8.12 -26.34
N LEU A 14 -4.85 -8.77 -25.70
CA LEU A 14 -5.81 -8.10 -24.83
C LEU A 14 -5.02 -7.58 -23.61
N THR A 15 -4.79 -6.27 -23.55
CA THR A 15 -4.28 -5.62 -22.35
C THR A 15 -5.37 -5.69 -21.29
N THR A 16 -5.24 -6.65 -20.38
CA THR A 16 -6.12 -6.72 -19.21
C THR A 16 -5.75 -5.58 -18.28
N HIS A 17 -6.53 -4.51 -18.29
CA HIS A 17 -6.41 -3.40 -17.36
C HIS A 17 -6.76 -3.90 -15.95
N ALA A 18 -5.89 -3.65 -14.98
CA ALA A 18 -6.04 -4.14 -13.62
C ALA A 18 -5.29 -3.22 -12.66
N LEU A 19 -5.93 -2.91 -11.53
CA LEU A 19 -5.39 -1.99 -10.54
C LEU A 19 -4.08 -2.58 -10.06
N THR A 20 -3.01 -1.79 -10.12
CA THR A 20 -1.71 -2.23 -9.60
C THR A 20 -1.63 -1.85 -8.14
N TRP A 21 -1.16 -2.76 -7.31
CA TRP A 21 -1.04 -2.51 -5.87
C TRP A 21 0.34 -2.91 -5.35
N LYS A 22 0.82 -2.16 -4.35
CA LYS A 22 2.09 -2.42 -3.66
C LYS A 22 1.95 -2.15 -2.17
N ILE A 23 2.67 -2.93 -1.37
CA ILE A 23 2.78 -2.75 0.08
C ILE A 23 4.27 -2.64 0.43
N PHE A 24 4.67 -1.55 1.06
CA PHE A 24 6.04 -1.33 1.53
C PHE A 24 6.10 -1.42 3.07
N GLY A 25 6.99 -2.27 3.57
CA GLY A 25 7.29 -2.36 5.00
C GLY A 25 8.34 -1.34 5.47
N PRO A 26 8.74 -1.39 6.75
CA PRO A 26 9.67 -0.42 7.34
C PRO A 26 11.13 -0.53 6.88
N CYS A 27 11.56 -1.60 6.21
CA CYS A 27 12.99 -1.95 6.14
C CYS A 27 13.61 -1.93 4.74
N SER A 28 12.77 -1.91 3.70
CA SER A 28 13.20 -2.04 2.31
C SER A 28 12.45 -1.05 1.43
N ASP A 29 13.16 -0.48 0.46
CA ASP A 29 12.60 0.32 -0.63
C ASP A 29 11.95 -0.56 -1.72
N LYS A 30 11.94 -1.88 -1.52
CA LYS A 30 11.19 -2.86 -2.32
C LYS A 30 9.88 -3.22 -1.63
N PRO A 31 8.79 -3.41 -2.40
CA PRO A 31 7.53 -3.85 -1.82
C PRO A 31 7.68 -5.25 -1.21
N ILE A 32 7.08 -5.45 -0.04
CA ILE A 32 6.93 -6.77 0.59
C ILE A 32 5.86 -7.61 -0.13
N TYR A 33 4.87 -6.93 -0.72
CA TYR A 33 3.86 -7.52 -1.58
C TYR A 33 3.54 -6.57 -2.73
N GLU A 34 3.32 -7.12 -3.92
CA GLU A 34 2.81 -6.39 -5.07
C GLU A 34 2.00 -7.30 -5.98
N GLY A 35 1.12 -6.70 -6.78
CA GLY A 35 0.33 -7.46 -7.74
C GLY A 35 -0.66 -6.60 -8.51
N THR A 36 -1.61 -7.29 -9.13
CA THR A 36 -2.76 -6.67 -9.81
C THR A 36 -4.08 -7.14 -9.22
N TYR A 37 -5.12 -6.32 -9.34
CA TYR A 37 -6.46 -6.64 -8.85
C TYR A 37 -7.53 -6.06 -9.78
N GLN A 38 -8.58 -6.83 -10.06
CA GLN A 38 -9.75 -6.35 -10.79
C GLN A 38 -10.66 -5.65 -9.79
N ALA A 39 -10.57 -4.32 -9.71
CA ALA A 39 -11.26 -3.55 -8.69
C ALA A 39 -12.75 -3.41 -9.01
N ASP A 40 -13.61 -3.42 -7.98
CA ASP A 40 -14.96 -2.90 -8.13
C ASP A 40 -14.92 -1.37 -7.95
N LEU A 41 -15.15 -0.62 -9.02
CA LEU A 41 -15.06 0.85 -8.99
C LEU A 41 -16.12 1.52 -8.11
N ASN A 42 -17.12 0.75 -7.61
CA ASN A 42 -18.09 1.25 -6.65
C ASN A 42 -17.62 1.12 -5.20
N LYS A 43 -16.60 0.30 -4.93
CA LYS A 43 -16.01 0.10 -3.61
C LYS A 43 -14.94 1.16 -3.33
N SER A 44 -14.74 1.41 -2.05
CA SER A 44 -13.65 2.26 -1.58
C SER A 44 -12.29 1.59 -1.74
N ILE A 45 -11.22 2.38 -1.64
CA ILE A 45 -9.84 1.90 -1.59
C ILE A 45 -9.64 1.01 -0.35
N GLY A 46 -10.28 1.36 0.77
CA GLY A 46 -10.28 0.57 2.00
C GLY A 46 -10.86 -0.84 1.80
N GLU A 47 -12.07 -0.92 1.24
CA GLU A 47 -12.72 -2.20 0.91
C GLU A 47 -11.90 -2.99 -0.12
N THR A 48 -11.42 -2.31 -1.17
CA THR A 48 -10.56 -2.93 -2.19
C THR A 48 -9.28 -3.50 -1.57
N SER A 49 -8.69 -2.80 -0.59
CA SER A 49 -7.48 -3.25 0.10
C SER A 49 -7.74 -4.49 0.95
N ILE A 50 -8.86 -4.56 1.67
CA ILE A 50 -9.26 -5.75 2.42
C ILE A 50 -9.40 -6.96 1.49
N GLU A 51 -10.06 -6.80 0.34
CA GLU A 51 -10.20 -7.90 -0.62
C GLU A 51 -8.86 -8.36 -1.19
N ILE A 52 -7.95 -7.42 -1.47
CA ILE A 52 -6.58 -7.72 -1.87
C ILE A 52 -5.88 -8.52 -0.76
N PHE A 53 -5.97 -8.10 0.50
CA PHE A 53 -5.28 -8.76 1.61
C PHE A 53 -5.83 -10.17 1.85
N GLU A 54 -7.15 -10.34 1.88
CA GLU A 54 -7.81 -11.64 2.04
C GLU A 54 -7.45 -12.60 0.89
N LYS A 55 -7.54 -12.14 -0.36
CA LYS A 55 -7.21 -12.95 -1.54
C LYS A 55 -5.76 -13.42 -1.54
N ASN A 56 -4.84 -12.59 -1.05
CA ASN A 56 -3.40 -12.89 -1.02
C ASN A 56 -2.93 -13.44 0.33
N LYS A 57 -3.85 -13.68 1.28
CA LYS A 57 -3.54 -14.17 2.64
C LYS A 57 -2.53 -13.28 3.38
N ILE A 58 -2.62 -11.97 3.18
CA ILE A 58 -1.79 -10.98 3.87
C ILE A 58 -2.47 -10.69 5.20
N ALA A 59 -1.77 -10.93 6.32
CA ALA A 59 -2.30 -10.62 7.65
C ALA A 59 -2.50 -9.11 7.80
N TYR A 60 -3.64 -8.69 8.35
CA TYR A 60 -3.91 -7.28 8.67
C TYR A 60 -4.79 -7.14 9.91
N VAL A 61 -4.73 -5.96 10.54
CA VAL A 61 -5.64 -5.53 11.59
C VAL A 61 -6.15 -4.14 11.21
N GLY A 62 -7.44 -4.01 10.93
CA GLY A 62 -8.02 -2.74 10.53
C GLY A 62 -9.44 -2.89 9.97
N VAL A 63 -9.92 -1.78 9.42
CA VAL A 63 -11.25 -1.63 8.81
C VAL A 63 -11.10 -0.81 7.51
N PRO A 64 -12.14 -0.67 6.67
CA PRO A 64 -12.01 0.12 5.43
C PRO A 64 -11.48 1.55 5.64
N ALA A 65 -11.75 2.16 6.80
CA ALA A 65 -11.25 3.50 7.13
C ALA A 65 -9.73 3.53 7.40
N GLY A 66 -9.07 2.40 7.65
CA GLY A 66 -7.63 2.36 7.87
C GLY A 66 -7.12 1.08 8.52
N PHE A 67 -5.80 0.89 8.42
CA PHE A 67 -5.12 -0.30 8.93
C PHE A 67 -4.14 0.07 10.05
N ASN A 68 -4.31 -0.58 11.20
CA ASN A 68 -3.35 -0.50 12.30
C ASN A 68 -2.13 -1.38 12.01
N SER A 69 -2.35 -2.55 11.41
CA SER A 69 -1.29 -3.48 11.05
C SER A 69 -1.52 -4.07 9.66
N ILE A 70 -0.44 -4.19 8.87
CA ILE A 70 -0.37 -4.98 7.64
C ILE A 70 0.92 -5.80 7.74
N ASN A 71 0.84 -7.09 7.41
CA ASN A 71 1.92 -8.05 7.56
C ASN A 71 2.49 -8.14 8.98
N ASN A 72 1.61 -8.13 9.99
CA ASN A 72 1.98 -8.16 11.42
C ASN A 72 2.97 -7.04 11.81
N SER A 73 2.85 -5.86 11.18
CA SER A 73 3.63 -4.69 11.58
C SER A 73 3.31 -4.29 13.03
N PRO A 74 4.26 -3.66 13.74
CA PRO A 74 4.05 -3.15 15.08
C PRO A 74 2.88 -2.17 15.18
N THR A 75 2.26 -2.11 16.36
CA THR A 75 1.11 -1.26 16.67
C THR A 75 1.21 -0.70 18.08
N GLY A 76 0.52 0.41 18.36
CA GLY A 76 0.51 0.98 19.70
C GLY A 76 1.91 1.45 20.12
N LEU A 77 2.33 1.07 21.34
CA LEU A 77 3.66 1.44 21.85
C LEU A 77 4.81 0.81 21.06
N ASP A 78 4.60 -0.39 20.49
CA ASP A 78 5.61 -1.04 19.66
C ASP A 78 5.85 -0.31 18.33
N ALA A 79 4.93 0.59 17.93
CA ALA A 79 5.08 1.46 16.76
C ALA A 79 5.68 2.83 17.10
N LEU A 80 6.21 3.02 18.30
CA LEU A 80 6.92 4.25 18.69
C LEU A 80 8.43 3.98 18.71
N GLU A 81 9.20 4.87 18.13
CA GLU A 81 10.67 4.89 18.24
C GLU A 81 11.07 6.13 19.05
N VAL A 82 11.70 5.91 20.19
CA VAL A 82 12.32 7.01 20.97
C VAL A 82 13.74 7.19 20.46
N VAL A 83 14.00 8.29 19.77
CA VAL A 83 15.29 8.60 19.16
C VAL A 83 16.19 9.31 20.17
N SER A 84 15.63 10.22 20.97
CA SER A 84 16.29 10.92 22.07
C SER A 84 15.24 11.49 23.04
N ASP A 85 15.69 12.18 24.09
CA ASP A 85 14.80 12.86 25.06
C ASP A 85 13.90 13.92 24.41
N THR A 86 14.24 14.42 23.22
CA THR A 86 13.45 15.45 22.51
C THR A 86 12.96 15.01 21.13
N GLU A 87 13.22 13.78 20.72
CA GLU A 87 12.84 13.28 19.39
C GLU A 87 12.23 11.88 19.47
N MET A 88 11.04 11.72 18.92
CA MET A 88 10.39 10.42 18.75
C MET A 88 9.73 10.32 17.37
N ARG A 89 9.59 9.10 16.88
CA ARG A 89 8.85 8.80 15.66
C ARG A 89 7.68 7.89 15.97
N ALA A 90 6.51 8.25 15.46
CA ALA A 90 5.32 7.41 15.55
C ALA A 90 5.03 6.81 14.18
N TYR A 91 4.94 5.48 14.13
CA TYR A 91 4.76 4.73 12.89
C TYR A 91 3.30 4.30 12.69
N GLY A 92 2.89 4.24 11.42
CA GLY A 92 1.54 3.85 11.02
C GLY A 92 1.45 3.58 9.52
N TRP A 93 0.27 3.18 9.04
CA TRP A 93 0.05 2.91 7.63
C TRP A 93 -0.50 4.11 6.89
N CYS A 94 0.17 4.46 5.81
CA CYS A 94 -0.24 5.52 4.90
C CYS A 94 -0.50 4.93 3.52
N TYR A 95 -1.30 5.63 2.71
CA TYR A 95 -1.66 5.14 1.38
C TYR A 95 -1.54 6.22 0.31
N LEU A 96 -1.30 5.79 -0.92
CA LEU A 96 -1.28 6.62 -2.12
C LEU A 96 -2.20 6.01 -3.18
N VAL A 97 -2.87 6.89 -3.92
CA VAL A 97 -3.56 6.54 -5.17
C VAL A 97 -2.93 7.36 -6.29
N ASN A 98 -2.42 6.69 -7.32
CA ASN A 98 -1.74 7.32 -8.45
C ASN A 98 -0.61 8.27 -8.01
N ASN A 99 0.22 7.81 -7.08
CA ASN A 99 1.35 8.56 -6.49
C ASN A 99 0.96 9.84 -5.73
N LYS A 100 -0.31 9.99 -5.36
CA LYS A 100 -0.79 11.11 -4.55
C LYS A 100 -1.38 10.58 -3.25
N MET A 101 -1.08 11.26 -2.16
CA MET A 101 -1.68 10.99 -0.86
C MET A 101 -3.02 11.73 -0.79
N PRO A 102 -4.17 11.03 -0.76
CA PRO A 102 -5.44 11.70 -0.58
C PRO A 102 -5.53 12.32 0.82
N VAL A 103 -6.37 13.35 0.97
CA VAL A 103 -6.65 13.96 2.29
C VAL A 103 -7.72 13.16 3.02
N GLU A 104 -8.56 12.49 2.25
CA GLU A 104 -9.66 11.66 2.70
C GLU A 104 -9.18 10.30 3.21
N MET A 105 -10.01 9.67 4.03
CA MET A 105 -9.75 8.32 4.51
C MET A 105 -9.98 7.29 3.38
N PRO A 106 -9.30 6.13 3.41
CA PRO A 106 -9.38 5.12 2.36
C PRO A 106 -10.80 4.56 2.12
N ASP A 107 -11.71 4.65 3.08
CA ASP A 107 -13.14 4.29 2.93
C ASP A 107 -13.95 5.34 2.14
N GLN A 108 -13.40 6.55 1.96
CA GLN A 108 -14.04 7.66 1.26
C GLN A 108 -13.54 7.83 -0.18
N VAL A 109 -12.38 7.25 -0.51
CA VAL A 109 -11.79 7.30 -1.84
C VAL A 109 -12.18 6.05 -2.62
N LYS A 110 -12.62 6.21 -3.86
CA LYS A 110 -12.89 5.08 -4.78
C LYS A 110 -11.83 5.03 -5.90
N PRO A 111 -11.49 3.84 -6.42
CA PRO A 111 -10.76 3.73 -7.68
C PRO A 111 -11.54 4.44 -8.79
N LYS A 112 -10.85 5.24 -9.60
CA LYS A 112 -11.41 5.93 -10.76
C LYS A 112 -11.26 5.10 -12.04
N SER A 113 -10.28 4.20 -12.08
CA SER A 113 -9.99 3.34 -13.22
C SER A 113 -9.44 1.99 -12.78
N GLN A 114 -9.56 0.99 -13.64
CA GLN A 114 -8.80 -0.26 -13.52
C GLN A 114 -7.29 -0.05 -13.69
N ASP A 115 -6.82 1.11 -14.15
CA ASP A 115 -5.37 1.37 -14.27
C ASP A 115 -4.78 2.11 -13.08
N ASP A 116 -5.57 2.33 -12.03
CA ASP A 116 -5.11 3.03 -10.85
C ASP A 116 -3.97 2.28 -10.14
N LYS A 117 -3.14 3.05 -9.45
CA LYS A 117 -2.01 2.54 -8.66
C LYS A 117 -2.28 2.78 -7.19
N LEU A 118 -2.43 1.71 -6.43
CA LEU A 118 -2.56 1.74 -4.99
C LEU A 118 -1.22 1.42 -4.34
N VAL A 119 -0.80 2.24 -3.39
CA VAL A 119 0.37 1.94 -2.55
C VAL A 119 -0.03 2.06 -1.10
N TRP A 120 0.22 1.01 -0.32
CA TRP A 120 0.29 1.09 1.13
C TRP A 120 1.75 1.12 1.55
N PHE A 121 2.11 1.96 2.50
CA PHE A 121 3.46 1.98 3.05
C PHE A 121 3.44 2.26 4.54
N TYR A 122 4.31 1.56 5.26
CA TYR A 122 4.51 1.82 6.68
C TYR A 122 5.36 3.08 6.81
N GLY A 123 4.72 4.16 7.23
CA GLY A 123 5.31 5.49 7.35
C GLY A 123 5.46 5.92 8.80
N TYR A 124 6.11 7.06 9.00
CA TYR A 124 6.25 7.70 10.30
C TYR A 124 5.89 9.18 10.25
N GLY A 125 5.57 9.73 11.42
CA GLY A 125 5.69 11.17 11.70
C GLY A 125 6.74 11.39 12.78
N THR A 126 7.42 12.53 12.72
CA THR A 126 8.49 12.89 13.66
C THR A 126 7.99 13.97 14.62
N ASN A 127 8.03 13.70 15.91
CA ASN A 127 7.93 14.75 16.93
C ASN A 127 9.35 15.13 17.36
N LYS A 128 9.71 16.40 17.18
CA LYS A 128 10.97 16.95 17.64
C LYS A 128 10.70 18.25 18.40
N ASP A 129 11.19 18.35 19.62
CA ASP A 129 10.99 19.51 20.51
C ASP A 129 9.48 19.87 20.64
N ASN A 130 8.62 18.85 20.77
CA ASN A 130 7.16 18.95 20.82
C ASN A 130 6.48 19.41 19.52
N VAL A 131 7.19 19.43 18.39
CA VAL A 131 6.64 19.79 17.07
C VAL A 131 6.55 18.56 16.17
N TRP A 132 5.35 18.28 15.69
CA TRP A 132 5.11 17.18 14.74
C TRP A 132 5.33 17.60 13.29
N THR A 133 6.13 16.82 12.58
CA THR A 133 6.55 17.03 11.18
C THR A 133 6.58 15.69 10.42
N GLU A 134 6.81 15.75 9.11
CA GLU A 134 7.11 14.58 8.27
C GLU A 134 5.99 13.52 8.22
N TYR A 135 4.73 13.91 8.43
CA TYR A 135 3.59 13.00 8.44
C TYR A 135 3.56 12.10 7.20
N CYS A 136 3.62 10.79 7.42
CA CYS A 136 3.65 9.76 6.38
C CYS A 136 4.93 9.76 5.52
N SER A 137 6.10 9.91 6.14
CA SER A 137 7.38 9.61 5.49
C SER A 137 7.65 8.10 5.50
N PRO A 138 8.10 7.47 4.40
CA PRO A 138 8.32 6.03 4.36
C PRO A 138 9.34 5.54 5.39
N GLY A 139 8.96 4.53 6.19
CA GLY A 139 9.79 3.98 7.27
C GLY A 139 11.13 3.42 6.78
N TYR A 140 11.19 2.93 5.55
CA TYR A 140 12.41 2.41 4.92
C TYR A 140 13.48 3.46 4.61
N TRP A 141 13.19 4.75 4.80
CA TRP A 141 14.21 5.80 4.78
C TRP A 141 15.07 5.80 6.05
N ILE A 142 14.44 5.53 7.20
CA ILE A 142 15.12 5.48 8.51
C ILE A 142 15.60 4.07 8.83
N LYS A 143 14.79 3.04 8.51
CA LYS A 143 15.04 1.64 8.84
C LYS A 143 15.30 1.45 10.33
N ALA A 144 14.38 1.93 11.17
CA ALA A 144 14.50 1.87 12.62
C ALA A 144 14.89 0.45 13.08
N LYS A 145 15.92 0.38 13.93
CA LYS A 145 16.54 -0.89 14.33
C LYS A 145 15.54 -1.86 14.96
N GLN A 146 14.62 -1.33 15.76
CA GLN A 146 13.55 -2.09 16.42
C GLN A 146 12.64 -2.86 15.44
N PHE A 147 12.60 -2.47 14.16
CA PHE A 147 11.84 -3.17 13.12
C PHE A 147 12.72 -4.01 12.19
N CYS A 148 13.95 -3.56 11.94
CA CYS A 148 14.76 -4.01 10.82
C CYS A 148 16.00 -4.82 11.19
N GLU A 149 16.44 -4.78 12.44
CA GLU A 149 17.52 -5.61 12.96
C GLU A 149 16.90 -6.65 13.91
N LYS A 150 16.56 -7.83 13.37
CA LYS A 150 16.15 -9.01 14.15
C LYS A 150 17.22 -10.09 14.11
#